data_AF-A0A953IPS3-F1
#
_entry.id   AF-A0A953IPS3-F1
#
_cell.length_a   1.000
_cell.length_b   1.000
_cell.length_c   1.000
_cell.angle_alpha   90.00
_cell.angle_beta   90.00
_cell.angle_gamma   90.00
#
_symmetry.space_group_name_H-M   'P 1'
#
loop_
_entity.id
_entity.type
_entity.pdbx_description
1 polymer ?
#
loop_
_entity_poly.entity_id
_entity_poly.type
_entity_poly.pdbx_seq_one_letter_code
_entity_poly.pdbx_strand_id
1 'polypeptide(L)'
;MAGAIEYRVIKRNRVWECVGWIAVAVAAVLYYGRYSKTPINLVVYAIGAECFWSGEAFLKCAPEFTYPPALALLMLPFVPLSPELRLFIWYVISITATIGCVGLSEALVRKVYPSAANEPQLVWIRLLTIAFTLKFILVVLNYQAYDAIVLCVILVGLWALINRHPVAAGGLLALATAVKATPLIFLPYLLLKRRFVASAVFLGALVMLCLLPDLLSALRGMRNDYLESWIAQIAGPALMPGGHSPRFFWHTWMGQTIDNLSLRGVISRLVREPMLGLDARAVLIAAYAAVMAVIALLMLWSPRHDRMVAADGAVLMIGMLALSPITSRYHFIVLMLPYAVVVAASVCETRMRALNIFVLVASFILVTGTSNDVTGQRLAEFAHAHGFMLWGALILLIPLGVMVLRSRSQPVRERLLLVG
;
A
#
# COMPACT_ATOMS: atom_id res chain seq x y z
N MET A 1 55.08 22.18 -1.57
CA MET A 1 54.59 20.83 -1.91
C MET A 1 53.58 20.38 -0.86
N ALA A 2 52.55 19.65 -1.28
CA ALA A 2 51.45 19.04 -0.50
C ALA A 2 50.23 19.94 -0.16
N GLY A 3 49.39 20.16 -1.17
CA GLY A 3 48.14 19.38 -1.29
C GLY A 3 46.93 19.83 -0.45
N ALA A 4 46.24 20.86 -0.93
CA ALA A 4 44.86 21.15 -0.56
C ALA A 4 43.94 19.99 -0.97
N ILE A 5 43.32 19.33 0.00
CA ILE A 5 42.22 18.38 -0.23
C ILE A 5 40.96 19.19 -0.55
N GLU A 6 40.62 19.21 -1.83
CA GLU A 6 39.46 19.88 -2.41
C GLU A 6 38.15 19.28 -1.83
N TYR A 7 37.55 19.97 -0.85
CA TYR A 7 36.18 19.72 -0.42
C TYR A 7 35.22 20.12 -1.55
N ARG A 8 34.95 19.19 -2.47
CA ARG A 8 33.96 19.38 -3.52
C ARG A 8 32.55 19.28 -2.93
N VAL A 9 32.08 20.37 -2.34
CA VAL A 9 30.66 20.58 -2.03
C VAL A 9 29.91 20.56 -3.36
N ILE A 10 29.18 19.48 -3.63
CA ILE A 10 28.29 19.40 -4.79
C ILE A 10 27.23 20.49 -4.61
N LYS A 11 27.38 21.63 -5.30
CA LYS A 11 26.33 22.64 -5.43
C LYS A 11 25.11 21.98 -6.05
N ARG A 12 24.10 21.72 -5.22
CA ARG A 12 22.77 21.26 -5.63
C ARG A 12 22.23 22.25 -6.67
N ASN A 13 22.00 21.78 -7.89
CA ASN A 13 21.72 22.64 -9.03
C ASN A 13 20.24 23.06 -8.99
N ARG A 14 19.94 24.10 -8.19
CA ARG A 14 18.58 24.61 -7.87
C ARG A 14 17.67 24.79 -9.09
N VAL A 15 18.25 25.09 -10.25
CA VAL A 15 17.53 25.29 -11.52
C VAL A 15 16.81 24.03 -11.97
N TRP A 16 17.47 22.86 -11.94
CA TRP A 16 16.87 21.59 -12.38
C TRP A 16 15.75 21.12 -11.45
N GLU A 17 15.86 21.44 -10.16
CA GLU A 17 14.80 21.17 -9.19
C GLU A 17 13.58 22.04 -9.46
N CYS A 18 13.78 23.32 -9.75
CA CYS A 18 12.69 24.24 -10.10
C CYS A 18 11.98 23.77 -11.39
N VAL A 19 12.74 23.38 -12.43
CA VAL A 19 12.17 22.83 -13.67
C VAL A 19 11.36 21.57 -13.41
N GLY A 20 11.87 20.65 -12.57
CA GLY A 20 11.16 19.44 -12.19
C GLY A 20 9.83 19.72 -11.48
N TRP A 21 9.83 20.64 -10.51
CA TRP A 21 8.60 21.03 -9.79
C TRP A 21 7.59 21.74 -10.70
N ILE A 22 8.05 22.59 -11.62
CA ILE A 22 7.18 23.21 -12.63
C ILE A 22 6.55 22.14 -13.51
N ALA A 23 7.32 21.15 -13.98
CA ALA A 23 6.79 20.06 -14.80
C ALA A 23 5.74 19.23 -14.04
N VAL A 24 5.97 18.93 -12.76
CA VAL A 24 4.99 18.24 -11.91
C VAL A 24 3.73 19.09 -11.71
N ALA A 25 3.87 20.39 -11.46
CA ALA A 25 2.74 21.30 -11.31
C ALA A 25 1.90 21.39 -12.60
N VAL A 26 2.56 21.54 -13.75
CA VAL A 26 1.89 21.56 -15.06
C VAL A 26 1.18 20.23 -15.32
N ALA A 27 1.85 19.09 -15.08
CA ALA A 27 1.23 17.78 -15.23
C ALA A 27 0.01 17.61 -14.31
N ALA A 28 0.09 18.07 -13.06
CA ALA A 28 -1.03 18.05 -12.13
C ALA A 28 -2.18 18.95 -12.60
N VAL A 29 -1.92 20.15 -13.12
CA VAL A 29 -3.00 21.01 -13.66
C VAL A 29 -3.67 20.34 -14.86
N LEU A 30 -2.88 19.81 -15.81
CA LEU A 30 -3.41 19.14 -17.00
C LEU A 30 -4.19 17.87 -16.67
N TYR A 31 -3.80 17.14 -15.63
CA TYR A 31 -4.46 15.91 -15.24
C TYR A 31 -5.81 16.11 -14.54
N TYR A 32 -6.08 17.30 -13.98
CA TYR A 32 -7.34 17.58 -13.27
C TYR A 32 -8.58 17.27 -14.12
N GLY A 33 -8.56 17.65 -15.41
CA GLY A 33 -9.67 17.37 -16.32
C GLY A 33 -9.94 15.88 -16.53
N ARG A 34 -8.94 15.00 -16.37
CA ARG A 34 -9.16 13.55 -16.35
C ARG A 34 -9.66 13.08 -14.99
N TYR A 35 -9.07 13.61 -13.92
CA TYR A 35 -9.48 13.30 -12.55
C TYR A 35 -10.95 13.62 -12.28
N SER A 36 -11.48 14.69 -12.89
CA SER A 36 -12.83 15.17 -12.63
C SER A 36 -13.94 14.49 -13.45
N LYS A 37 -13.61 13.66 -14.45
CA LYS A 37 -14.60 13.11 -15.40
C LYS A 37 -15.65 12.21 -14.75
N THR A 38 -15.23 11.32 -13.85
CA THR A 38 -16.10 10.30 -13.25
C THR A 38 -15.67 10.08 -11.80
N PRO A 39 -16.21 10.85 -10.84
CA PRO A 39 -15.81 10.78 -9.43
C PRO A 39 -16.46 9.58 -8.73
N ILE A 40 -15.97 8.38 -9.01
CA ILE A 40 -16.60 7.13 -8.54
C ILE A 40 -16.44 7.00 -7.02
N ASN A 41 -15.21 6.85 -6.54
CA ASN A 41 -15.01 6.52 -5.13
C ASN A 41 -15.26 7.69 -4.19
N LEU A 42 -14.92 8.92 -4.61
CA LEU A 42 -15.16 10.10 -3.78
C LEU A 42 -16.64 10.26 -3.43
N VAL A 43 -17.54 9.94 -4.37
CA VAL A 43 -18.99 9.96 -4.12
C VAL A 43 -19.35 8.93 -3.04
N VAL A 44 -18.87 7.69 -3.15
CA VAL A 44 -19.13 6.64 -2.13
C VAL A 44 -18.64 7.08 -0.75
N TYR A 45 -17.44 7.67 -0.67
CA TYR A 45 -16.86 8.16 0.58
C TYR A 45 -17.67 9.30 1.20
N ALA A 46 -18.12 10.24 0.37
CA ALA A 46 -18.93 11.37 0.80
C ALA A 46 -20.31 10.93 1.29
N ILE A 47 -20.98 10.01 0.58
CA ILE A 47 -22.28 9.46 1.01
C ILE A 47 -22.13 8.76 2.37
N GLY A 48 -21.06 7.98 2.59
CA GLY A 48 -20.78 7.38 3.90
C GLY A 48 -20.71 8.42 5.03
N ALA A 49 -20.05 9.55 4.78
CA ALA A 49 -19.99 10.67 5.73
C ALA A 49 -21.32 11.39 5.93
N GLU A 50 -22.11 11.55 4.86
CA GLU A 50 -23.46 12.13 4.91
C GLU A 50 -24.40 11.23 5.73
N CYS A 51 -24.34 9.91 5.55
CA CYS A 51 -25.09 8.95 6.36
C CYS A 51 -24.71 9.06 7.84
N PHE A 52 -23.41 9.19 8.16
CA PHE A 52 -22.98 9.45 9.54
C PHE A 52 -23.56 10.76 10.08
N TRP A 53 -23.48 11.82 9.27
CA TRP A 53 -23.93 13.16 9.64
C TRP A 53 -25.42 13.18 9.98
N SER A 54 -26.23 12.48 9.19
CA SER A 54 -27.68 12.34 9.37
C SER A 54 -28.08 11.32 10.44
N GLY A 55 -27.13 10.61 11.05
CA GLY A 55 -27.44 9.61 12.08
C GLY A 55 -28.03 8.31 11.53
N GLU A 56 -27.78 7.99 10.27
CA GLU A 56 -28.25 6.76 9.64
C GLU A 56 -27.19 5.67 9.67
N ALA A 57 -27.62 4.40 9.67
CA ALA A 57 -26.71 3.26 9.59
C ALA A 57 -26.07 3.16 8.19
N PHE A 58 -24.74 3.01 8.12
CA PHE A 58 -23.97 3.05 6.86
C PHE A 58 -24.50 2.10 5.81
N LEU A 59 -24.63 0.81 6.13
CA LEU A 59 -24.97 -0.20 5.13
C LEU A 59 -26.44 -0.12 4.69
N LYS A 60 -27.27 0.71 5.32
CA LYS A 60 -28.65 0.99 4.90
C LYS A 60 -28.70 2.20 3.97
N CYS A 61 -28.09 3.31 4.37
CA CYS A 61 -28.08 4.58 3.65
C CYS A 61 -27.07 4.60 2.48
N ALA A 62 -25.93 3.91 2.65
CA ALA A 62 -24.85 3.76 1.67
C ALA A 62 -24.48 2.27 1.48
N PRO A 63 -25.29 1.48 0.75
CA PRO A 63 -25.04 0.04 0.57
C PRO A 63 -23.68 -0.32 -0.05
N GLU A 64 -23.08 0.59 -0.82
CA GLU A 64 -21.77 0.42 -1.46
C GLU A 64 -20.60 0.86 -0.56
N PHE A 65 -20.87 1.53 0.57
CA PHE A 65 -19.86 1.91 1.56
C PHE A 65 -19.44 0.67 2.35
N THR A 66 -18.45 -0.05 1.82
CA THR A 66 -17.89 -1.28 2.40
C THR A 66 -16.63 -1.04 3.23
N TYR A 67 -16.31 0.22 3.49
CA TYR A 67 -15.09 0.61 4.18
C TYR A 67 -15.28 0.65 5.70
N PRO A 68 -14.19 0.55 6.48
CA PRO A 68 -14.25 0.75 7.92
C PRO A 68 -14.95 2.06 8.31
N PRO A 69 -15.73 2.07 9.42
CA PRO A 69 -16.43 3.24 9.91
C PRO A 69 -15.57 4.52 10.07
N ALA A 70 -14.29 4.38 10.42
CA ALA A 70 -13.40 5.54 10.59
C ALA A 70 -13.16 6.33 9.30
N LEU A 71 -13.32 5.73 8.10
CA LEU A 71 -13.23 6.46 6.84
C LEU A 71 -14.37 7.49 6.72
N ALA A 72 -15.58 7.17 7.18
CA ALA A 72 -16.68 8.12 7.16
C ALA A 72 -16.34 9.36 8.00
N LEU A 73 -15.72 9.17 9.17
CA LEU A 73 -15.24 10.27 10.02
C LEU A 73 -14.20 11.15 9.33
N LEU A 74 -13.25 10.55 8.62
CA LEU A 74 -12.24 11.29 7.86
C LEU A 74 -12.89 12.18 6.77
N MET A 75 -14.05 11.77 6.29
CA MET A 75 -14.80 12.43 5.22
C MET A 75 -15.83 13.45 5.72
N LEU A 76 -16.11 13.55 7.03
CA LEU A 76 -17.05 14.54 7.58
C LEU A 76 -16.77 15.99 7.14
N PRO A 77 -15.51 16.48 7.12
CA PRO A 77 -15.23 17.85 6.69
C PRO A 77 -15.65 18.16 5.25
N PHE A 78 -15.92 17.14 4.42
CA PHE A 78 -16.35 17.30 3.04
C PHE A 78 -17.87 17.45 2.90
N VAL A 79 -18.65 17.01 3.89
CA VAL A 79 -20.12 17.07 3.86
C VAL A 79 -20.68 18.47 3.57
N PRO A 80 -20.22 19.57 4.18
CA PRO A 80 -20.79 20.90 3.90
C PRO A 80 -20.34 21.51 2.56
N LEU A 81 -19.40 20.89 1.85
CA LEU A 81 -18.81 21.46 0.63
C LEU A 81 -19.64 21.10 -0.61
N SER A 82 -19.63 21.96 -1.63
CA SER A 82 -20.23 21.62 -2.93
C SER A 82 -19.49 20.46 -3.60
N PRO A 83 -20.14 19.68 -4.50
CA PRO A 83 -19.48 18.56 -5.19
C PRO A 83 -18.18 18.93 -5.90
N GLU A 84 -18.13 20.12 -6.51
CA GLU A 84 -16.95 20.62 -7.22
C GLU A 84 -15.80 20.92 -6.26
N LEU A 85 -16.12 21.56 -5.12
CA LEU A 85 -15.12 21.88 -4.10
C LEU A 85 -14.60 20.62 -3.40
N ARG A 86 -15.48 19.65 -3.12
CA ARG A 86 -15.08 18.32 -2.60
C ARG A 86 -14.07 17.68 -3.55
N LEU A 87 -14.39 17.66 -4.84
CA LEU A 87 -13.56 17.05 -5.87
C LEU A 87 -12.20 17.74 -6.01
N PHE A 88 -12.19 19.08 -6.02
CA PHE A 88 -10.96 19.85 -6.11
C PHE A 88 -10.06 19.66 -4.89
N ILE A 89 -10.61 19.73 -3.67
CA ILE A 89 -9.82 19.52 -2.45
C ILE A 89 -9.30 18.07 -2.39
N TRP A 90 -10.14 17.10 -2.72
CA TRP A 90 -9.73 15.69 -2.77
C TRP A 90 -8.65 15.44 -3.82
N TYR A 91 -8.68 16.16 -4.93
CA TYR A 91 -7.62 16.14 -5.94
C TYR A 91 -6.29 16.62 -5.37
N VAL A 92 -6.29 17.79 -4.72
CA VAL A 92 -5.09 18.36 -4.12
C VAL A 92 -4.50 17.42 -3.07
N ILE A 93 -5.34 16.83 -2.21
CA ILE A 93 -4.93 15.83 -1.23
C ILE A 93 -4.33 14.59 -1.91
N SER A 94 -5.00 14.06 -2.95
CA SER A 94 -4.54 12.86 -3.68
C SER A 94 -3.18 13.07 -4.34
N ILE A 95 -2.99 14.21 -5.01
CA ILE A 95 -1.71 14.56 -5.67
C ILE A 95 -0.61 14.77 -4.63
N THR A 96 -0.90 15.51 -3.57
CA THR A 96 0.06 15.77 -2.48
C THR A 96 0.49 14.47 -1.82
N ALA A 97 -0.46 13.58 -1.50
CA ALA A 97 -0.18 12.26 -0.96
C ALA A 97 0.69 11.43 -1.91
N THR A 98 0.39 11.44 -3.22
CA THR A 98 1.17 10.72 -4.24
C THR A 98 2.61 11.22 -4.33
N ILE A 99 2.82 12.54 -4.37
CA ILE A 99 4.17 13.15 -4.35
C ILE A 99 4.88 12.79 -3.04
N GLY A 100 4.17 12.86 -1.92
CA GLY A 100 4.67 12.44 -0.61
C GLY A 100 5.11 10.98 -0.60
N CYS A 101 4.35 10.07 -1.21
CA CYS A 101 4.71 8.65 -1.31
C CYS A 101 6.02 8.44 -2.07
N VAL A 102 6.27 9.18 -3.17
CA VAL A 102 7.53 9.10 -3.91
C VAL A 102 8.69 9.58 -3.03
N GLY A 103 8.55 10.76 -2.41
CA GLY A 103 9.59 11.34 -1.55
C GLY A 103 9.88 10.50 -0.30
N LEU A 104 8.85 9.94 0.34
CA LEU A 104 9.00 9.07 1.50
C LEU A 104 9.60 7.71 1.12
N SER A 105 9.23 7.14 -0.02
CA SER A 105 9.85 5.90 -0.51
C SER A 105 11.33 6.09 -0.77
N GLU A 106 11.71 7.22 -1.39
CA GLU A 106 13.10 7.60 -1.58
C GLU A 106 13.83 7.79 -0.24
N ALA A 107 13.22 8.50 0.72
CA ALA A 107 13.81 8.71 2.04
C ALA A 107 14.04 7.39 2.80
N LEU A 108 13.07 6.46 2.75
CA LEU A 108 13.18 5.13 3.33
C LEU A 108 14.29 4.31 2.66
N VAL A 109 14.38 4.35 1.33
CA VAL A 109 15.44 3.68 0.56
C VAL A 109 16.83 4.15 0.97
N ARG A 110 17.02 5.46 1.18
CA ARG A 110 18.32 6.02 1.61
C ARG A 110 18.78 5.47 2.98
N LYS A 111 17.86 5.00 3.82
CA LYS A 111 18.20 4.35 5.10
C LYS A 111 18.65 2.89 4.91
N VAL A 112 18.13 2.21 3.88
CA VAL A 112 18.55 0.84 3.50
C VAL A 112 19.91 0.89 2.78
N TYR A 113 20.04 1.81 1.82
CA TYR A 113 21.18 1.97 0.94
C TYR A 113 21.81 3.36 1.12
N PRO A 114 22.68 3.57 2.12
CA PRO A 114 23.36 4.86 2.31
C PRO A 114 24.17 5.29 1.08
N SER A 115 24.70 4.34 0.29
CA SER A 115 25.39 4.61 -0.97
C SER A 115 24.50 5.32 -2.01
N ALA A 116 23.17 5.12 -1.94
CA ALA A 116 22.20 5.82 -2.78
C ALA A 116 22.10 7.32 -2.48
N ALA A 117 22.84 7.83 -1.50
CA ALA A 117 22.93 9.28 -1.23
C ALA A 117 23.66 10.05 -2.35
N ASN A 118 24.30 9.37 -3.31
CA ASN A 118 24.87 10.00 -4.49
C ASN A 118 23.75 10.55 -5.40
N GLU A 119 23.78 11.85 -5.69
CA GLU A 119 22.76 12.54 -6.50
C GLU A 119 22.38 11.82 -7.80
N PRO A 120 23.31 11.31 -8.64
CA PRO A 120 22.94 10.62 -9.88
C PRO A 120 22.16 9.32 -9.63
N GLN A 121 22.52 8.55 -8.60
CA GLN A 121 21.85 7.29 -8.29
C GLN A 121 20.43 7.56 -7.78
N LEU A 122 20.27 8.60 -6.97
CA LEU A 122 18.98 9.00 -6.42
C LEU A 122 17.98 9.42 -7.51
N VAL A 123 18.45 10.16 -8.51
CA VAL A 123 17.63 10.53 -9.69
C VAL A 123 17.16 9.28 -10.43
N TRP A 124 18.03 8.31 -10.68
CA TRP A 124 17.64 7.06 -11.34
C TRP A 124 16.66 6.24 -10.50
N ILE A 125 16.89 6.15 -9.18
CA ILE A 125 15.96 5.45 -8.27
C ILE A 125 14.58 6.09 -8.34
N ARG A 126 14.50 7.42 -8.28
CA ARG A 126 13.24 8.17 -8.38
C ARG A 126 12.55 7.94 -9.72
N LEU A 127 13.26 8.15 -10.84
CA LEU A 127 12.70 8.03 -12.18
C LEU A 127 12.21 6.61 -12.48
N LEU A 128 13.00 5.59 -12.13
CA LEU A 128 12.60 4.19 -12.33
C LEU A 128 11.44 3.81 -11.42
N THR A 129 11.43 4.25 -10.15
CA THR A 129 10.29 4.01 -9.24
C THR A 129 9.00 4.61 -9.80
N ILE A 130 9.06 5.86 -10.27
CA ILE A 130 7.92 6.51 -10.94
C ILE A 130 7.54 5.72 -12.18
N ALA A 131 8.48 5.32 -13.03
CA ALA A 131 8.19 4.57 -14.25
C ALA A 131 7.48 3.23 -13.97
N PHE A 132 7.97 2.44 -13.00
CA PHE A 132 7.36 1.16 -12.62
C PHE A 132 5.99 1.32 -11.95
N THR A 133 5.69 2.48 -11.37
CA THR A 133 4.42 2.75 -10.67
C THR A 133 3.48 3.71 -11.35
N LEU A 134 3.87 4.30 -12.48
CA LEU A 134 3.12 5.36 -13.16
C LEU A 134 1.69 4.92 -13.46
N LYS A 135 1.49 3.69 -13.95
CA LYS A 135 0.16 3.13 -14.18
C LYS A 135 -0.69 3.17 -12.91
N PHE A 136 -0.17 2.75 -11.76
CA PHE A 136 -0.94 2.74 -10.51
C PHE A 136 -1.19 4.14 -9.98
N ILE A 137 -0.25 5.07 -10.18
CA ILE A 137 -0.45 6.50 -9.88
C ILE A 137 -1.63 7.03 -10.70
N LEU A 138 -1.66 6.77 -12.00
CA LEU A 138 -2.75 7.23 -12.86
C LEU A 138 -4.07 6.54 -12.50
N VAL A 139 -4.06 5.24 -12.20
CA VAL A 139 -5.28 4.51 -11.84
C VAL A 139 -5.82 4.96 -10.48
N VAL A 140 -5.00 5.13 -9.45
CA VAL A 140 -5.46 5.59 -8.13
C VAL A 140 -6.08 6.99 -8.21
N LEU A 141 -5.50 7.88 -9.01
CA LEU A 141 -6.03 9.22 -9.25
C LEU A 141 -7.32 9.17 -10.08
N ASN A 142 -7.36 8.39 -11.16
CA ASN A 142 -8.54 8.26 -12.02
C ASN A 142 -9.77 7.69 -11.29
N TYR A 143 -9.55 6.91 -10.23
CA TYR A 143 -10.60 6.37 -9.36
C TYR A 143 -10.80 7.20 -8.10
N GLN A 144 -10.08 8.32 -7.91
CA GLN A 144 -10.15 9.15 -6.71
C GLN A 144 -10.00 8.32 -5.41
N ALA A 145 -9.22 7.24 -5.47
CA ALA A 145 -9.14 6.28 -4.39
C ALA A 145 -8.25 6.80 -3.24
N TYR A 146 -8.65 6.54 -1.99
CA TYR A 146 -7.88 6.99 -0.82
C TYR A 146 -6.55 6.22 -0.63
N ASP A 147 -6.26 5.22 -1.46
CA ASP A 147 -5.08 4.35 -1.34
C ASP A 147 -3.76 5.12 -1.37
N ALA A 148 -3.65 6.22 -2.12
CA ALA A 148 -2.46 7.06 -2.08
C ALA A 148 -2.27 7.72 -0.71
N ILE A 149 -3.36 8.12 -0.06
CA ILE A 149 -3.37 8.73 1.27
C ILE A 149 -2.99 7.67 2.31
N VAL A 150 -3.61 6.49 2.26
CA VAL A 150 -3.29 5.37 3.16
C VAL A 150 -1.83 4.93 3.01
N LEU A 151 -1.33 4.83 1.77
CA LEU A 151 0.08 4.55 1.52
C LEU A 151 0.98 5.63 2.14
N CYS A 152 0.65 6.91 1.95
CA CYS A 152 1.42 8.01 2.52
C CYS A 152 1.50 7.89 4.05
N VAL A 153 0.37 7.65 4.72
CA VAL A 153 0.31 7.46 6.18
C VAL A 153 1.14 6.25 6.62
N ILE A 154 1.09 5.13 5.90
CA ILE A 154 1.94 3.95 6.18
C ILE A 154 3.42 4.31 6.05
N LEU A 155 3.81 5.03 4.99
CA LEU A 155 5.20 5.41 4.76
C LEU A 155 5.72 6.38 5.84
N VAL A 156 4.90 7.33 6.30
CA VAL A 156 5.25 8.18 7.45
C VAL A 156 5.36 7.35 8.73
N GLY A 157 4.47 6.36 8.94
CA GLY A 157 4.55 5.42 10.06
C GLY A 157 5.84 4.60 10.05
N LEU A 158 6.25 4.08 8.89
CA LEU A 158 7.52 3.39 8.71
C LEU A 158 8.72 4.32 8.89
N TRP A 159 8.63 5.56 8.41
CA TRP A 159 9.66 6.57 8.62
C TRP A 159 9.84 6.88 10.11
N ALA A 160 8.75 7.08 10.85
CA ALA A 160 8.78 7.24 12.29
C ALA A 160 9.39 6.01 12.99
N LEU A 161 9.08 4.80 12.52
CA LEU A 161 9.62 3.55 13.07
C LEU A 161 11.15 3.45 12.88
N ILE A 162 11.66 3.77 11.68
CA ILE A 162 13.11 3.79 11.40
C ILE A 162 13.84 4.81 12.25
N ASN A 163 13.24 5.98 12.46
CA ASN A 163 13.82 7.04 13.27
C ASN A 163 13.51 6.90 14.79
N ARG A 164 13.04 5.72 15.22
CA ARG A 164 12.82 5.38 16.64
C ARG A 164 11.80 6.26 17.36
N HIS A 165 10.75 6.66 16.66
CA HIS A 165 9.57 7.31 17.23
C HIS A 165 8.40 6.31 17.32
N PRO A 166 8.40 5.38 18.31
CA PRO A 166 7.46 4.25 18.34
C PRO A 166 6.01 4.68 18.52
N VAL A 167 5.75 5.78 19.25
CA VAL A 167 4.39 6.30 19.46
C VAL A 167 3.79 6.78 18.15
N ALA A 168 4.51 7.64 17.41
CA ALA A 168 4.07 8.11 16.10
C ALA A 168 3.92 6.97 15.10
N ALA A 169 4.87 6.02 15.09
CA ALA A 169 4.80 4.84 14.22
C ALA A 169 3.56 3.99 14.48
N GLY A 170 3.29 3.64 15.74
CA GLY A 170 2.11 2.88 16.14
C GLY A 170 0.81 3.60 15.79
N GLY A 171 0.71 4.89 16.14
CA GLY A 171 -0.49 5.70 15.89
C GLY A 171 -0.81 5.87 14.40
N LEU A 172 0.20 6.14 13.56
CA LEU A 172 0.01 6.31 12.11
C LEU A 172 -0.36 4.99 11.42
N LEU A 173 0.30 3.89 11.79
CA LEU A 173 -0.05 2.57 11.25
C LEU A 173 -1.46 2.12 11.70
N ALA A 174 -1.86 2.48 12.93
CA ALA A 174 -3.22 2.26 13.40
C ALA A 174 -4.25 3.12 12.65
N LEU A 175 -3.94 4.39 12.38
CA LEU A 175 -4.79 5.26 11.56
C LEU A 175 -5.00 4.69 10.16
N ALA A 176 -3.91 4.26 9.51
CA ALA A 176 -4.00 3.59 8.20
C ALA A 176 -4.88 2.33 8.28
N THR A 177 -4.76 1.55 9.35
CA THR A 177 -5.55 0.33 9.59
C THR A 177 -7.03 0.61 9.87
N ALA A 178 -7.31 1.67 10.63
CA ALA A 178 -8.67 2.08 10.95
C ALA A 178 -9.40 2.59 9.71
N VAL A 179 -8.70 3.24 8.77
CA VAL A 179 -9.27 3.72 7.50
C VAL A 179 -9.37 2.62 6.45
N LYS A 180 -8.38 1.73 6.37
CA LYS A 180 -8.34 0.58 5.46
C LYS A 180 -7.87 -0.62 6.28
N ALA A 181 -8.62 -1.71 6.37
CA ALA A 181 -8.26 -2.80 7.29
C ALA A 181 -6.92 -3.52 6.97
N THR A 182 -6.43 -3.47 5.74
CA THR A 182 -5.28 -4.29 5.28
C THR A 182 -3.92 -4.01 5.95
N PRO A 183 -3.56 -2.79 6.39
CA PRO A 183 -2.35 -2.52 7.16
C PRO A 183 -2.36 -3.15 8.56
N LEU A 184 -3.43 -3.84 8.99
CA LEU A 184 -3.44 -4.65 10.22
C LEU A 184 -2.28 -5.66 10.25
N ILE A 185 -1.78 -6.10 9.09
CA ILE A 185 -0.61 -6.98 8.96
C ILE A 185 0.67 -6.39 9.59
N PHE A 186 0.75 -5.07 9.81
CA PHE A 186 1.87 -4.45 10.51
C PHE A 186 1.88 -4.75 12.02
N LEU A 187 0.75 -5.08 12.64
CA LEU A 187 0.70 -5.42 14.07
C LEU A 187 1.53 -6.68 14.42
N PRO A 188 1.33 -7.85 13.79
CA PRO A 188 2.17 -9.02 14.05
C PRO A 188 3.63 -8.74 13.69
N TYR A 189 3.91 -7.95 12.65
CA TYR A 189 5.27 -7.49 12.36
C TYR A 189 5.91 -6.75 13.54
N LEU A 190 5.24 -5.73 14.09
CA LEU A 190 5.75 -4.96 15.22
C LEU A 190 6.03 -5.86 16.43
N LEU A 191 5.14 -6.82 16.71
CA LEU A 191 5.31 -7.81 17.79
C LEU A 191 6.53 -8.71 17.55
N LEU A 192 6.67 -9.29 16.35
CA LEU A 192 7.80 -10.15 15.96
C LEU A 192 9.15 -9.41 16.03
N LYS A 193 9.16 -8.12 15.67
CA LYS A 193 10.32 -7.24 15.76
C LYS A 193 10.52 -6.66 17.16
N ARG A 194 9.72 -7.05 18.15
CA ARG A 194 9.79 -6.61 19.56
C ARG A 194 9.63 -5.09 19.72
N ARG A 195 8.85 -4.45 18.86
CA ARG A 195 8.51 -3.01 18.92
C ARG A 195 7.29 -2.79 19.81
N PHE A 196 7.36 -3.26 21.06
CA PHE A 196 6.20 -3.36 21.96
C PHE A 196 5.48 -2.03 22.21
N VAL A 197 6.22 -0.92 22.35
CA VAL A 197 5.60 0.41 22.51
C VAL A 197 4.78 0.78 21.27
N ALA A 198 5.32 0.56 20.07
CA ALA A 198 4.58 0.82 18.84
C ALA A 198 3.38 -0.12 18.70
N SER A 199 3.50 -1.40 19.08
CA SER A 199 2.38 -2.36 19.10
C SER A 199 1.27 -1.96 20.07
N ALA A 200 1.61 -1.52 21.28
CA ALA A 200 0.65 -1.09 22.29
C ALA A 200 -0.10 0.18 21.85
N VAL A 201 0.65 1.17 21.34
CA VAL A 201 0.06 2.39 20.78
C VAL A 201 -0.80 2.07 19.56
N PHE A 202 -0.33 1.18 18.67
CA PHE A 202 -1.11 0.74 17.53
C PHE A 202 -2.45 0.15 17.97
N LEU A 203 -2.44 -0.79 18.91
CA LEU A 203 -3.65 -1.46 19.38
C LEU A 203 -4.61 -0.48 20.05
N GLY A 204 -4.10 0.36 20.96
CA GLY A 204 -4.91 1.37 21.66
C GLY A 204 -5.53 2.39 20.70
N ALA A 205 -4.74 2.92 19.77
CA ALA A 205 -5.22 3.87 18.76
C ALA A 205 -6.22 3.22 17.80
N LEU A 206 -5.99 1.97 17.38
CA LEU A 206 -6.91 1.25 16.48
C LEU A 206 -8.27 1.05 17.16
N VAL A 207 -8.29 0.56 18.40
CA VAL A 207 -9.53 0.39 19.17
C VAL A 207 -10.26 1.71 19.32
N MET A 208 -9.56 2.78 19.70
CA MET A 208 -10.13 4.12 19.82
C MET A 208 -10.75 4.57 18.49
N LEU A 209 -10.01 4.50 17.38
CA LEU A 209 -10.46 4.98 16.07
C LEU A 209 -11.62 4.16 15.51
N CYS A 210 -11.65 2.84 15.75
CA CYS A 210 -12.75 1.98 15.34
C CYS A 210 -14.03 2.23 16.13
N LEU A 211 -13.93 2.56 17.43
CA LEU A 211 -15.08 2.85 18.30
C LEU A 211 -15.54 4.31 18.24
N LEU A 212 -14.71 5.21 17.70
CA LEU A 212 -15.01 6.64 17.66
C LEU A 212 -16.34 6.98 16.95
N PRO A 213 -16.71 6.37 15.81
CA PRO A 213 -18.00 6.64 15.17
C PRO A 213 -19.19 6.30 16.08
N ASP A 214 -19.17 5.13 16.72
CA ASP A 214 -20.19 4.68 17.65
C ASP A 214 -20.26 5.58 18.90
N LEU A 215 -19.11 5.98 19.46
CA LEU A 215 -19.05 6.91 20.59
C LEU A 215 -19.66 8.27 20.25
N LEU A 216 -19.29 8.86 19.12
CA LEU A 216 -19.83 10.14 18.66
C LEU A 216 -21.33 10.05 18.37
N SER A 217 -21.79 8.91 17.85
CA SER A 217 -23.21 8.62 17.62
C SER A 217 -23.99 8.58 18.94
N ALA A 218 -23.47 7.84 19.93
CA ALA A 218 -24.07 7.73 21.25
C ALA A 218 -24.13 9.09 21.97
N LEU A 219 -23.09 9.92 21.86
CA LEU A 219 -23.07 11.28 22.42
C LEU A 219 -24.14 12.20 21.81
N ARG A 220 -24.60 11.91 20.58
CA ARG A 220 -25.73 12.60 19.92
C ARG A 220 -27.09 11.98 20.27
N GLY A 221 -27.14 10.99 21.16
CA GLY A 221 -28.37 10.26 21.51
C GLY A 221 -28.80 9.24 20.46
N MET A 222 -27.94 8.92 19.49
CA MET A 222 -28.23 7.98 18.41
C MET A 222 -27.71 6.58 18.81
N ARG A 223 -28.43 5.53 18.40
CA ARG A 223 -28.07 4.12 18.70
C ARG A 223 -27.70 3.39 17.42
N ASN A 224 -26.66 3.89 16.74
CA ASN A 224 -26.10 3.21 15.58
C ASN A 224 -24.91 2.34 16.00
N ASP A 225 -24.91 1.11 15.51
CA ASP A 225 -23.95 0.03 15.74
C ASP A 225 -22.99 -0.07 14.53
N TYR A 226 -22.30 1.02 14.22
CA TYR A 226 -21.48 1.15 13.01
C TYR A 226 -20.37 0.09 12.95
N LEU A 227 -19.62 -0.10 14.04
CA LEU A 227 -18.54 -1.09 14.08
C LEU A 227 -19.09 -2.53 14.02
N GLU A 228 -20.10 -2.83 14.83
CA GLU A 228 -20.69 -4.18 14.90
C GLU A 228 -21.30 -4.58 13.55
N SER A 229 -22.11 -3.70 12.96
CA SER A 229 -22.72 -3.95 11.65
C SER A 229 -21.68 -4.12 10.53
N TRP A 230 -20.61 -3.33 10.54
CA TRP A 230 -19.51 -3.48 9.58
C TRP A 230 -18.77 -4.81 9.78
N ILE A 231 -18.50 -5.22 11.03
CA ILE A 231 -17.89 -6.52 11.33
C ILE A 231 -18.79 -7.65 10.85
N ALA A 232 -20.07 -7.64 11.21
CA ALA A 232 -21.01 -8.72 10.90
C ALA A 232 -21.25 -8.87 9.40
N GLN A 233 -21.31 -7.76 8.66
CA GLN A 233 -21.77 -7.77 7.26
C GLN A 233 -20.63 -7.68 6.24
N ILE A 234 -19.48 -7.11 6.61
CA ILE A 234 -18.35 -6.86 5.70
C ILE A 234 -17.11 -7.65 6.13
N ALA A 235 -16.54 -7.35 7.29
CA ALA A 235 -15.23 -7.87 7.69
C ALA A 235 -15.27 -9.37 8.03
N GLY A 236 -16.26 -9.82 8.79
CA GLY A 236 -16.44 -11.22 9.20
C GLY A 236 -16.58 -12.16 8.00
N PRO A 237 -17.54 -11.92 7.07
CA PRO A 237 -17.65 -12.69 5.83
C PRO A 237 -16.36 -12.66 5.00
N ALA A 238 -15.61 -11.56 5.03
CA ALA A 238 -14.37 -11.43 4.31
C ALA A 238 -13.21 -12.25 4.92
N LEU A 239 -13.22 -12.54 6.23
CA LEU A 239 -12.21 -13.38 6.87
C LEU A 239 -12.45 -14.89 6.68
N MET A 240 -13.70 -15.29 6.45
CA MET A 240 -14.07 -16.69 6.28
C MET A 240 -13.97 -17.11 4.80
N PRO A 241 -13.16 -18.14 4.44
CA PRO A 241 -13.20 -18.72 3.10
C PRO A 241 -14.60 -19.27 2.82
N GLY A 242 -15.26 -18.75 1.78
CA GLY A 242 -16.67 -19.06 1.46
C GLY A 242 -17.70 -18.31 2.31
N GLY A 243 -17.29 -17.28 3.05
CA GLY A 243 -18.22 -16.45 3.83
C GLY A 243 -19.21 -15.69 2.95
N HIS A 244 -20.49 -15.79 3.29
CA HIS A 244 -21.55 -15.05 2.60
C HIS A 244 -21.82 -13.72 3.31
N SER A 245 -21.65 -12.62 2.59
CA SER A 245 -22.12 -11.32 3.05
C SER A 245 -23.58 -11.12 2.63
N PRO A 246 -24.45 -10.59 3.50
CA PRO A 246 -25.81 -10.21 3.11
C PRO A 246 -25.83 -9.06 2.09
N ARG A 247 -24.67 -8.43 1.82
CA ARG A 247 -24.53 -7.34 0.86
C ARG A 247 -24.13 -7.89 -0.50
N PHE A 248 -25.08 -7.89 -1.44
CA PHE A 248 -24.88 -8.41 -2.79
C PHE A 248 -23.64 -7.83 -3.49
N PHE A 249 -23.43 -6.51 -3.39
CA PHE A 249 -22.23 -5.86 -3.93
C PHE A 249 -20.96 -6.50 -3.36
N TRP A 250 -20.78 -6.48 -2.04
CA TRP A 250 -19.60 -7.03 -1.39
C TRP A 250 -19.39 -8.52 -1.65
N HIS A 251 -20.47 -9.31 -1.61
CA HIS A 251 -20.45 -10.74 -1.94
C HIS A 251 -19.93 -11.00 -3.35
N THR A 252 -20.43 -10.24 -4.33
CA THR A 252 -20.03 -10.36 -5.74
C THR A 252 -18.55 -10.03 -5.91
N TRP A 253 -18.09 -8.93 -5.30
CA TRP A 253 -16.69 -8.50 -5.37
C TRP A 253 -15.71 -9.46 -4.69
N MET A 254 -16.11 -10.10 -3.58
CA MET A 254 -15.29 -11.13 -2.94
C MET A 254 -15.20 -12.42 -3.75
N GLY A 255 -16.14 -12.67 -4.66
CA GLY A 255 -16.23 -13.86 -5.49
C GLY A 255 -15.39 -13.77 -6.77
N GLN A 256 -16.02 -14.13 -7.89
CA GLN A 256 -15.32 -14.40 -9.16
C GLN A 256 -15.12 -13.17 -10.06
N THR A 257 -15.38 -11.95 -9.57
CA THR A 257 -15.24 -10.74 -10.37
C THR A 257 -13.81 -10.57 -10.89
N ILE A 258 -13.66 -10.28 -12.18
CA ILE A 258 -12.36 -10.10 -12.84
C ILE A 258 -11.53 -8.95 -12.24
N ASP A 259 -12.20 -7.95 -11.65
CA ASP A 259 -11.59 -6.81 -10.98
C ASP A 259 -11.04 -7.11 -9.58
N ASN A 260 -11.32 -8.30 -9.02
CA ASN A 260 -10.68 -8.75 -7.79
C ASN A 260 -9.36 -9.48 -8.10
N LEU A 261 -8.27 -8.75 -8.03
CA LEU A 261 -6.91 -9.19 -8.31
C LEU A 261 -6.19 -9.75 -7.07
N SER A 262 -6.91 -10.00 -5.97
CA SER A 262 -6.35 -10.67 -4.79
C SER A 262 -6.17 -12.17 -5.04
N LEU A 263 -5.48 -12.87 -4.13
CA LEU A 263 -5.36 -14.33 -4.19
C LEU A 263 -6.74 -15.01 -4.15
N ARG A 264 -7.68 -14.47 -3.37
CA ARG A 264 -9.08 -14.94 -3.34
C ARG A 264 -9.75 -14.84 -4.69
N GLY A 265 -9.70 -13.66 -5.31
CA GLY A 265 -10.34 -13.45 -6.59
C GLY A 265 -9.76 -14.37 -7.68
N VAL A 266 -8.43 -14.48 -7.74
CA VAL A 266 -7.74 -15.34 -8.71
C VAL A 266 -8.12 -16.82 -8.51
N ILE A 267 -8.05 -17.34 -7.29
CA ILE A 267 -8.40 -18.75 -7.03
C ILE A 267 -9.88 -19.01 -7.29
N SER A 268 -10.76 -18.11 -6.87
CA SER A 268 -12.21 -18.26 -7.10
C SER A 268 -12.55 -18.31 -8.60
N ARG A 269 -11.77 -17.64 -9.46
CA ARG A 269 -11.94 -17.68 -10.91
C ARG A 269 -11.36 -18.92 -11.58
N LEU A 270 -10.17 -19.35 -11.14
CA LEU A 270 -9.39 -20.41 -11.78
C LEU A 270 -9.80 -21.81 -11.30
N VAL A 271 -10.23 -21.95 -10.04
CA VAL A 271 -10.65 -23.22 -9.45
C VAL A 271 -12.17 -23.30 -9.49
N ARG A 272 -12.71 -23.74 -10.63
CA ARG A 272 -14.16 -23.93 -10.83
C ARG A 272 -14.61 -25.35 -10.46
N GLU A 273 -13.74 -26.32 -10.69
CA GLU A 273 -13.93 -27.73 -10.37
C GLU A 273 -12.89 -28.17 -9.34
N PRO A 274 -13.14 -29.26 -8.58
CA PRO A 274 -12.17 -29.78 -7.63
C PRO A 274 -10.82 -30.07 -8.30
N MET A 275 -9.74 -29.48 -7.78
CA MET A 275 -8.37 -29.73 -8.25
C MET A 275 -7.67 -30.68 -7.28
N LEU A 276 -7.17 -31.81 -7.77
CA LEU A 276 -6.54 -32.85 -6.93
C LEU A 276 -7.45 -33.32 -5.77
N GLY A 277 -8.77 -33.34 -6.00
CA GLY A 277 -9.77 -33.70 -4.98
C GLY A 277 -10.05 -32.60 -3.95
N LEU A 278 -9.42 -31.43 -4.06
CA LEU A 278 -9.66 -30.27 -3.20
C LEU A 278 -10.66 -29.31 -3.84
N ASP A 279 -11.65 -28.88 -3.08
CA ASP A 279 -12.58 -27.83 -3.51
C ASP A 279 -11.87 -26.45 -3.53
N ALA A 280 -12.52 -25.45 -4.15
CA ALA A 280 -11.97 -24.10 -4.27
C ALA A 280 -11.65 -23.46 -2.90
N ARG A 281 -12.41 -23.83 -1.86
CA ARG A 281 -12.21 -23.34 -0.49
C ARG A 281 -10.91 -23.88 0.11
N ALA A 282 -10.66 -25.18 -0.02
CA ALA A 282 -9.44 -25.83 0.45
C ALA A 282 -8.21 -25.29 -0.30
N VAL A 283 -8.30 -25.13 -1.64
CA VAL A 283 -7.22 -24.52 -2.44
C VAL A 283 -6.95 -23.08 -1.98
N LEU A 284 -7.98 -22.29 -1.71
CA LEU A 284 -7.82 -20.93 -1.20
C LEU A 284 -7.13 -20.89 0.18
N ILE A 285 -7.54 -21.76 1.10
CA ILE A 285 -6.91 -21.88 2.43
C ILE A 285 -5.43 -22.25 2.30
N ALA A 286 -5.11 -23.26 1.48
CA ALA A 286 -3.74 -23.69 1.24
C ALA A 286 -2.89 -22.57 0.64
N ALA A 287 -3.42 -21.82 -0.33
CA ALA A 287 -2.73 -20.71 -0.95
C ALA A 287 -2.50 -19.53 0.02
N TYR A 288 -3.51 -19.18 0.84
CA TYR A 288 -3.33 -18.20 1.90
C TYR A 288 -2.26 -18.64 2.91
N ALA A 289 -2.32 -19.90 3.36
CA ALA A 289 -1.33 -20.46 4.27
C ALA A 289 0.09 -20.39 3.68
N ALA A 290 0.26 -20.72 2.40
CA ALA A 290 1.54 -20.65 1.71
C ALA A 290 2.10 -19.21 1.65
N VAL A 291 1.28 -18.23 1.23
CA VAL A 291 1.71 -16.82 1.16
C VAL A 291 2.01 -16.27 2.56
N MET A 292 1.16 -16.57 3.55
CA MET A 292 1.39 -16.17 4.94
C MET A 292 2.66 -16.80 5.50
N ALA A 293 2.94 -18.08 5.20
CA ALA A 293 4.15 -18.76 5.64
C ALA A 293 5.40 -18.11 5.04
N VAL A 294 5.40 -17.79 3.75
CA VAL A 294 6.51 -17.09 3.10
C VAL A 294 6.75 -15.73 3.77
N ILE A 295 5.71 -14.92 3.97
CA ILE A 295 5.83 -13.60 4.62
C ILE A 295 6.33 -13.76 6.06
N ALA A 296 5.75 -14.68 6.83
CA ALA A 296 6.15 -14.93 8.23
C ALA A 296 7.60 -15.39 8.34
N LEU A 297 8.06 -16.31 7.47
CA LEU A 297 9.44 -16.76 7.43
C LEU A 297 10.39 -15.61 7.09
N LEU A 298 10.05 -14.77 6.10
CA LEU A 298 10.82 -13.57 5.79
C LEU A 298 10.88 -12.60 6.99
N MET A 299 9.77 -12.40 7.69
CA MET A 299 9.73 -11.54 8.87
C MET A 299 10.56 -12.09 10.04
N LEU A 300 10.56 -13.42 10.24
CA LEU A 300 11.36 -14.10 11.26
C LEU A 300 12.85 -14.08 10.94
N TRP A 301 13.23 -14.26 9.67
CA TRP A 301 14.63 -14.25 9.24
C TRP A 301 15.20 -12.85 9.07
N SER A 302 14.35 -11.86 8.81
CA SER A 302 14.76 -10.47 8.71
C SER A 302 15.36 -9.97 10.03
N PRO A 303 16.60 -9.44 10.02
CA PRO A 303 17.22 -8.89 11.22
C PRO A 303 16.39 -7.75 11.83
N ARG A 304 16.50 -7.54 13.15
CA ARG A 304 15.74 -6.49 13.86
C ARG A 304 16.32 -5.06 13.72
N HIS A 305 17.23 -4.85 12.79
CA HIS A 305 17.89 -3.55 12.59
C HIS A 305 16.93 -2.54 11.94
N ASP A 306 17.01 -1.27 12.33
CA ASP A 306 16.14 -0.20 11.80
C ASP A 306 16.25 -0.07 10.26
N ARG A 307 17.39 -0.43 9.66
CA ARG A 307 17.58 -0.42 8.20
C ARG A 307 16.66 -1.38 7.45
N MET A 308 16.21 -2.47 8.09
CA MET A 308 15.36 -3.47 7.43
C MET A 308 13.89 -3.08 7.37
N VAL A 309 13.45 -2.06 8.11
CA VAL A 309 12.04 -1.66 8.20
C VAL A 309 11.43 -1.33 6.83
N ALA A 310 12.19 -0.70 5.93
CA ALA A 310 11.68 -0.39 4.58
C ALA A 310 11.51 -1.65 3.72
N ALA A 311 12.46 -2.60 3.79
CA ALA A 311 12.37 -3.87 3.08
C ALA A 311 11.26 -4.76 3.67
N ASP A 312 11.14 -4.81 5.00
CA ASP A 312 10.05 -5.50 5.68
C ASP A 312 8.70 -4.88 5.32
N GLY A 313 8.61 -3.55 5.32
CA GLY A 313 7.42 -2.81 4.90
C GLY A 313 7.02 -3.11 3.46
N ALA A 314 7.99 -3.21 2.54
CA ALA A 314 7.75 -3.62 1.17
C ALA A 314 7.16 -5.05 1.07
N VAL A 315 7.72 -6.01 1.81
CA VAL A 315 7.18 -7.40 1.86
C VAL A 315 5.75 -7.39 2.40
N LEU A 316 5.47 -6.64 3.46
CA LEU A 316 4.15 -6.55 4.06
C LEU A 316 3.13 -5.88 3.12
N MET A 317 3.53 -4.86 2.35
CA MET A 317 2.68 -4.22 1.33
C MET A 317 2.31 -5.19 0.20
N ILE A 318 3.23 -6.06 -0.23
CA ILE A 318 2.89 -7.15 -1.17
C ILE A 318 1.91 -8.13 -0.51
N GLY A 319 2.13 -8.44 0.76
CA GLY A 319 1.20 -9.23 1.57
C GLY A 319 -0.21 -8.63 1.64
N MET A 320 -0.31 -7.30 1.83
CA MET A 320 -1.59 -6.58 1.83
C MET A 320 -2.36 -6.79 0.53
N LEU A 321 -1.69 -6.81 -0.63
CA LEU A 321 -2.34 -7.03 -1.92
C LEU A 321 -2.79 -8.48 -2.11
N ALA A 322 -1.95 -9.45 -1.72
CA ALA A 322 -2.23 -10.86 -1.93
C ALA A 322 -3.30 -11.40 -0.96
N LEU A 323 -3.19 -11.03 0.32
CA LEU A 323 -4.03 -11.57 1.41
C LEU A 323 -5.32 -10.78 1.61
N SER A 324 -5.49 -9.61 1.00
CA SER A 324 -6.75 -8.87 1.07
C SER A 324 -7.91 -9.70 0.49
N PRO A 325 -9.13 -9.58 1.05
CA PRO A 325 -10.32 -10.17 0.45
C PRO A 325 -10.59 -9.64 -0.96
N ILE A 326 -10.29 -8.35 -1.19
CA ILE A 326 -10.46 -7.67 -2.47
C ILE A 326 -9.24 -6.81 -2.77
N THR A 327 -8.67 -7.00 -3.95
CA THR A 327 -7.59 -6.16 -4.47
C THR A 327 -7.94 -5.62 -5.84
N SER A 328 -8.21 -4.31 -5.95
CA SER A 328 -8.48 -3.65 -7.23
C SER A 328 -7.22 -3.00 -7.80
N ARG A 329 -7.27 -2.58 -9.07
CA ARG A 329 -6.12 -2.00 -9.78
C ARG A 329 -5.48 -0.80 -9.06
N TYR A 330 -6.28 0.07 -8.46
CA TYR A 330 -5.78 1.24 -7.73
C TYR A 330 -5.05 0.88 -6.42
N HIS A 331 -5.30 -0.30 -5.82
CA HIS A 331 -4.58 -0.74 -4.62
C HIS A 331 -3.09 -0.98 -4.89
N PHE A 332 -2.71 -1.31 -6.13
CA PHE A 332 -1.33 -1.61 -6.51
C PHE A 332 -0.38 -0.40 -6.40
N ILE A 333 -0.89 0.80 -6.09
CA ILE A 333 -0.04 1.95 -5.75
C ILE A 333 0.89 1.64 -4.57
N VAL A 334 0.51 0.73 -3.67
CA VAL A 334 1.36 0.27 -2.55
C VAL A 334 2.64 -0.43 -3.00
N LEU A 335 2.75 -0.84 -4.27
CA LEU A 335 4.00 -1.35 -4.84
C LEU A 335 5.09 -0.28 -5.01
N MET A 336 4.80 1.01 -4.76
CA MET A 336 5.78 2.08 -4.84
C MET A 336 7.00 1.84 -3.96
N LEU A 337 6.82 1.44 -2.69
CA LEU A 337 7.95 1.12 -1.82
C LEU A 337 8.67 -0.17 -2.24
N PRO A 338 7.98 -1.30 -2.54
CA PRO A 338 8.61 -2.48 -3.15
C PRO A 338 9.48 -2.17 -4.37
N TYR A 339 8.96 -1.43 -5.35
CA TYR A 339 9.73 -1.04 -6.52
C TYR A 339 10.90 -0.15 -6.15
N ALA A 340 10.72 0.85 -5.28
CA ALA A 340 11.80 1.73 -4.84
C ALA A 340 12.96 0.96 -4.20
N VAL A 341 12.66 0.00 -3.32
CA VAL A 341 13.66 -0.82 -2.64
C VAL A 341 14.40 -1.74 -3.62
N VAL A 342 13.69 -2.41 -4.53
CA VAL A 342 14.32 -3.32 -5.52
C VAL A 342 15.11 -2.55 -6.59
N VAL A 343 14.61 -1.39 -7.03
CA VAL A 343 15.34 -0.48 -7.92
C VAL A 343 16.62 -0.02 -7.25
N ALA A 344 16.56 0.44 -6.00
CA ALA A 344 17.74 0.86 -5.26
C ALA A 344 18.76 -0.26 -5.10
N ALA A 345 18.30 -1.48 -4.80
CA ALA A 345 19.15 -2.66 -4.77
C ALA A 345 19.82 -2.93 -6.13
N SER A 346 19.12 -2.75 -7.26
CA SER A 346 19.69 -2.93 -8.60
C SER A 346 20.74 -1.88 -8.96
N VAL A 347 20.54 -0.63 -8.51
CA VAL A 347 21.47 0.48 -8.76
C VAL A 347 22.70 0.35 -7.87
N CYS A 348 22.51 0.08 -6.58
CA CYS A 348 23.55 0.12 -5.56
C CYS A 348 24.33 -1.19 -5.40
N GLU A 349 23.73 -2.35 -5.69
CA GLU A 349 24.39 -3.65 -5.52
C GLU A 349 24.66 -4.35 -6.86
N THR A 350 25.93 -4.41 -7.28
CA THR A 350 26.33 -5.07 -8.54
C THR A 350 26.03 -6.58 -8.53
N ARG A 351 26.21 -7.26 -7.39
CA ARG A 351 26.13 -8.73 -7.30
C ARG A 351 24.74 -9.28 -7.62
N MET A 352 23.68 -8.56 -7.25
CA MET A 352 22.30 -8.99 -7.47
C MET A 352 21.61 -8.24 -8.61
N ARG A 353 22.35 -7.36 -9.31
CA ARG A 353 21.79 -6.45 -10.31
C ARG A 353 21.03 -7.20 -11.41
N ALA A 354 21.59 -8.28 -11.96
CA ALA A 354 20.95 -9.05 -13.02
C ALA A 354 19.62 -9.67 -12.56
N LEU A 355 19.59 -10.30 -11.38
CA LEU A 355 18.36 -10.84 -10.79
C LEU A 355 17.32 -9.74 -10.57
N ASN A 356 17.74 -8.63 -9.95
CA ASN A 356 16.84 -7.52 -9.63
C ASN A 356 16.23 -6.92 -10.90
N ILE A 357 17.04 -6.69 -11.94
CA ILE A 357 16.57 -6.19 -13.24
C ILE A 357 15.61 -7.19 -13.89
N PHE A 358 15.95 -8.48 -13.92
CA PHE A 358 15.09 -9.51 -14.47
C PHE A 358 13.71 -9.53 -13.77
N VAL A 359 13.70 -9.53 -12.43
CA VAL A 359 12.46 -9.53 -11.65
C VAL A 359 11.67 -8.23 -11.85
N LEU A 360 12.34 -7.06 -11.90
CA LEU A 360 11.70 -5.77 -12.17
C LEU A 360 11.03 -5.77 -13.55
N VAL A 361 11.72 -6.26 -14.58
CA VAL A 361 11.18 -6.34 -15.95
C VAL A 361 10.05 -7.35 -16.02
N ALA A 362 10.20 -8.55 -15.42
CA ALA A 362 9.13 -9.54 -15.38
C ALA A 362 7.88 -9.01 -14.64
N SER A 363 8.07 -8.33 -13.51
CA SER A 363 6.99 -7.68 -12.76
C SER A 363 6.33 -6.59 -13.60
N PHE A 364 7.12 -5.76 -14.27
CA PHE A 364 6.59 -4.77 -15.18
C PHE A 364 5.83 -5.40 -16.34
N ILE A 365 6.29 -6.47 -16.98
CA ILE A 365 5.52 -7.11 -18.05
C ILE A 365 4.17 -7.63 -17.51
N LEU A 366 4.19 -8.29 -16.35
CA LEU A 366 2.98 -8.87 -15.75
C LEU A 366 1.96 -7.82 -15.29
N VAL A 367 2.41 -6.75 -14.63
CA VAL A 367 1.48 -5.73 -14.07
C VAL A 367 1.27 -4.53 -15.00
N THR A 368 2.36 -4.07 -15.64
CA THR A 368 2.52 -3.06 -16.71
C THR A 368 2.06 -3.46 -18.11
N GLY A 369 2.89 -4.31 -18.72
CA GLY A 369 2.89 -4.61 -20.14
C GLY A 369 1.64 -5.33 -20.65
N THR A 370 0.84 -5.92 -19.75
CA THR A 370 -0.42 -6.59 -20.11
C THR A 370 -1.67 -5.71 -19.94
N SER A 371 -1.53 -4.39 -19.70
CA SER A 371 -2.71 -3.51 -19.68
C SER A 371 -3.38 -3.38 -21.04
N ASN A 372 -4.66 -3.01 -20.98
CA ASN A 372 -5.46 -2.54 -22.11
C ASN A 372 -4.79 -1.38 -22.87
N ASP A 373 -4.06 -0.51 -22.15
CA ASP A 373 -3.35 0.63 -22.72
C ASP A 373 -2.17 0.23 -23.64
N VAL A 374 -1.63 -0.99 -23.49
CA VAL A 374 -0.45 -1.47 -24.24
C VAL A 374 -0.82 -2.57 -25.23
N THR A 375 -1.63 -3.54 -24.79
CA THR A 375 -1.90 -4.78 -25.54
C THR A 375 -3.34 -4.92 -26.01
N GLY A 376 -4.19 -3.92 -25.75
CA GLY A 376 -5.62 -3.95 -26.06
C GLY A 376 -6.44 -4.77 -25.05
N GLN A 377 -7.76 -4.66 -25.17
CA GLN A 377 -8.71 -5.14 -24.16
C GLN A 377 -8.69 -6.65 -23.94
N ARG A 378 -8.64 -7.45 -25.02
CA ARG A 378 -8.70 -8.92 -24.92
C ARG A 378 -7.54 -9.50 -24.11
N LEU A 379 -6.31 -9.05 -24.38
CA LEU A 379 -5.15 -9.55 -23.63
C LEU A 379 -5.17 -9.05 -22.18
N ALA A 380 -5.68 -7.85 -21.94
CA ALA A 380 -5.81 -7.31 -20.59
C ALA A 380 -6.84 -8.08 -19.75
N GLU A 381 -7.98 -8.43 -20.33
CA GLU A 381 -8.98 -9.29 -19.70
C GLU A 381 -8.41 -10.68 -19.44
N PHE A 382 -7.68 -11.26 -20.40
CA PHE A 382 -6.97 -12.52 -20.19
C PHE A 382 -5.97 -12.42 -19.02
N ALA A 383 -5.15 -11.38 -18.97
CA ALA A 383 -4.16 -11.17 -17.93
C ALA A 383 -4.79 -10.99 -16.55
N HIS A 384 -5.90 -10.24 -16.45
CA HIS A 384 -6.66 -10.09 -15.20
C HIS A 384 -7.32 -11.40 -14.77
N ALA A 385 -7.91 -12.16 -15.71
CA ALA A 385 -8.53 -13.44 -15.45
C ALA A 385 -7.53 -14.44 -14.83
N HIS A 386 -6.28 -14.45 -15.31
CA HIS A 386 -5.21 -15.33 -14.85
C HIS A 386 -4.33 -14.75 -13.73
N GLY A 387 -4.68 -13.57 -13.20
CA GLY A 387 -4.03 -13.01 -12.01
C GLY A 387 -2.63 -12.44 -12.26
N PHE A 388 -2.31 -12.00 -13.48
CA PHE A 388 -0.96 -11.51 -13.80
C PHE A 388 -0.50 -10.37 -12.87
N MET A 389 -1.39 -9.47 -12.49
CA MET A 389 -1.05 -8.38 -11.56
C MET A 389 -0.60 -8.93 -10.18
N LEU A 390 -1.31 -9.94 -9.66
CA LEU A 390 -0.96 -10.61 -8.41
C LEU A 390 0.42 -11.28 -8.51
N TRP A 391 0.64 -12.05 -9.58
CA TRP A 391 1.92 -12.74 -9.79
C TRP A 391 3.07 -11.76 -9.95
N GLY A 392 2.87 -10.67 -10.70
CA GLY A 392 3.85 -9.59 -10.82
C GLY A 392 4.21 -8.97 -9.47
N ALA A 393 3.23 -8.73 -8.59
CA ALA A 393 3.51 -8.27 -7.23
C ALA A 393 4.28 -9.31 -6.40
N LEU A 394 3.89 -10.59 -6.47
CA LEU A 394 4.50 -11.65 -5.67
C LEU A 394 5.95 -11.95 -6.07
N ILE A 395 6.32 -11.85 -7.34
CA ILE A 395 7.71 -12.09 -7.75
C ILE A 395 8.69 -11.06 -7.18
N LEU A 396 8.23 -9.86 -6.79
CA LEU A 396 9.05 -8.88 -6.07
C LEU A 396 9.51 -9.39 -4.69
N LEU A 397 8.85 -10.42 -4.13
CA LEU A 397 9.32 -11.09 -2.91
C LEU A 397 10.65 -11.81 -3.10
N ILE A 398 11.04 -12.16 -4.33
CA ILE A 398 12.30 -12.85 -4.61
C ILE A 398 13.51 -11.97 -4.25
N PRO A 399 13.71 -10.77 -4.84
CA PRO A 399 14.84 -9.91 -4.49
C PRO A 399 14.77 -9.42 -3.04
N LEU A 400 13.57 -9.15 -2.50
CA LEU A 400 13.38 -8.77 -1.10
C LEU A 400 13.78 -9.91 -0.15
N GLY A 401 13.42 -11.16 -0.48
CA GLY A 401 13.80 -12.34 0.29
C GLY A 401 15.30 -12.60 0.26
N VAL A 402 15.94 -12.45 -0.90
CA VAL A 402 17.40 -12.54 -1.01
C VAL A 402 18.09 -11.45 -0.18
N MET A 403 17.56 -10.23 -0.18
CA MET A 403 18.06 -9.13 0.66
C MET A 403 17.98 -9.46 2.16
N VAL A 404 16.85 -10.02 2.61
CA VAL A 404 16.65 -10.50 3.99
C VAL A 404 17.67 -11.58 4.35
N LEU A 405 17.81 -12.61 3.50
CA LEU A 405 18.72 -13.74 3.75
C LEU A 405 20.19 -13.31 3.80
N ARG A 406 20.60 -12.39 2.92
CA ARG A 406 21.98 -11.85 2.92
C ARG A 406 22.25 -10.94 4.12
N SER A 407 21.26 -10.15 4.54
CA SER A 407 21.38 -9.30 5.72
C SER A 407 21.49 -10.12 7.01
N ARG A 408 20.94 -11.35 7.01
CA ARG A 408 21.11 -12.31 8.11
C ARG A 408 22.51 -12.92 8.14
N SER A 409 23.10 -13.22 6.97
CA SER A 409 24.40 -13.90 6.87
C SER A 409 25.60 -12.98 7.03
N GLN A 410 25.43 -11.66 7.08
CA GLN A 410 26.46 -10.69 7.47
C GLN A 410 26.57 -10.64 9.00
N PRO A 411 27.51 -11.35 9.64
CA PRO A 411 27.61 -11.39 11.08
C PRO A 411 28.60 -10.30 11.51
N VAL A 412 28.16 -9.27 12.23
CA VAL A 412 28.93 -8.52 13.27
C VAL A 412 30.34 -8.00 12.92
N ARG A 413 30.82 -8.12 11.67
CA ARG A 413 32.21 -7.83 11.29
C ARG A 413 32.52 -6.34 11.33
N GLU A 414 31.49 -5.50 11.30
CA GLU A 414 31.60 -4.05 11.46
C GLU A 414 31.60 -3.58 12.94
N ARG A 415 31.27 -4.42 13.93
CA ARG A 415 31.40 -4.01 15.34
C ARG A 415 32.84 -4.03 15.85
N LEU A 416 33.73 -4.80 15.22
CA LEU A 416 35.14 -4.89 15.61
C LEU A 416 36.04 -3.87 14.90
N LEU A 417 35.55 -3.22 13.85
CA LEU A 417 36.32 -2.20 13.10
C LEU A 417 35.98 -0.76 13.49
N LEU A 418 35.02 -0.56 14.41
CA LEU A 418 34.65 0.75 14.98
C LEU A 418 35.03 0.89 16.47
N VAL A 419 35.78 -0.08 17.00
CA VAL A 419 36.38 -0.06 18.35
C VAL A 419 37.92 -0.17 18.26
N GLY A 420 38.48 0.03 17.06
CA GLY A 420 39.92 0.08 16.80
C GLY A 420 40.40 1.51 16.64
#